data_AF-A0A6V7WWF9-F1
#
_entry.id   AF-A0A6V7WWF9-F1
#
_cell.length_a   1.000
_cell.length_b   1.000
_cell.length_c   1.000
_cell.angle_alpha   90.00
_cell.angle_beta   90.00
_cell.angle_gamma   90.00
#
_symmetry.space_group_name_H-M   'P 1'
#
loop_
_entity.id
_entity.type
_entity.pdbx_description
1 polymer ?
#
loop_
_entity_poly.entity_id
_entity_poly.type
_entity_poly.pdbx_seq_one_letter_code
_entity_poly.pdbx_strand_id
1 'polypeptide(L)'
;MNILTAILFLVLFKGLNGASPPFGQLSVKGSKVYGSNNQPVVLAGMSLFWSQWSEGSVFYTANTVQSLKCNWNANVVRAAMGVENGGYLTNPSAEKAKVETVIKAAIAQGIYVIVDWHDHNAQNHVDQAVS
;
A
#
# COMPACT_ATOMS: atom_id res chain seq x y z
N MET A 1 51.91 8.13 -10.39
CA MET A 1 50.49 8.50 -10.28
C MET A 1 50.04 8.06 -8.91
N ASN A 2 50.25 8.89 -7.89
CA ASN A 2 49.51 10.12 -7.55
C ASN A 2 48.14 9.76 -7.00
N ILE A 3 47.84 10.25 -5.79
CA ILE A 3 46.58 10.73 -5.16
C ILE A 3 45.22 10.14 -5.61
N LEU A 4 45.07 9.56 -6.80
CA LEU A 4 43.96 8.68 -7.21
C LEU A 4 43.85 7.37 -6.41
N THR A 5 44.75 7.12 -5.47
CA THR A 5 44.58 6.12 -4.39
C THR A 5 43.50 6.53 -3.36
N ALA A 6 42.78 7.66 -3.53
CA ALA A 6 41.99 8.25 -2.45
C ALA A 6 40.45 8.35 -2.64
N ILE A 7 39.82 8.01 -3.78
CA ILE A 7 38.37 8.33 -3.95
C ILE A 7 37.48 7.17 -4.44
N LEU A 8 38.03 6.12 -5.06
CA LEU A 8 37.20 5.11 -5.74
C LEU A 8 36.82 3.88 -4.89
N PHE A 9 36.83 4.01 -3.56
CA PHE A 9 36.29 3.00 -2.63
C PHE A 9 35.17 3.54 -1.75
N LEU A 10 34.63 4.72 -2.07
CA LEU A 10 33.43 5.28 -1.44
C LEU A 10 32.16 4.92 -2.24
N VAL A 11 32.02 3.66 -2.63
CA VAL A 11 30.70 3.09 -2.93
C VAL A 11 30.56 1.84 -2.08
N LEU A 12 30.53 2.05 -0.76
CA LEU A 12 29.82 1.14 0.12
C LEU A 12 28.44 0.98 -0.48
N PHE A 13 28.14 -0.23 -0.96
CA PHE A 13 26.79 -0.65 -1.30
C PHE A 13 25.84 -0.21 -0.17
N LYS A 14 25.14 0.91 -0.35
CA LYS A 14 23.90 1.20 0.39
C LYS A 14 22.82 0.29 -0.20
N GLY A 15 22.99 -1.01 0.03
CA GLY A 15 22.23 -2.07 -0.61
C GLY A 15 21.51 -2.92 0.41
N LEU A 16 20.74 -2.30 1.30
CA LEU A 16 19.66 -2.93 2.09
C LEU A 16 18.59 -1.85 2.28
N ASN A 17 17.77 -1.58 1.25
CA ASN A 17 16.59 -0.72 1.38
C ASN A 17 15.63 -1.35 2.39
N GLY A 18 15.56 -0.82 3.61
CA GLY A 18 14.65 -1.35 4.61
C GLY A 18 14.43 -0.45 5.80
N ALA A 19 13.58 0.57 5.63
CA ALA A 19 12.59 0.97 6.65
C ALA A 19 11.65 2.06 6.09
N SER A 20 10.41 1.70 5.84
CA SER A 20 9.21 2.55 5.85
C SER A 20 8.01 1.58 5.77
N PRO A 21 6.80 1.87 6.30
CA PRO A 21 6.46 2.90 7.31
C PRO A 21 5.16 2.61 8.15
N PRO A 22 5.06 2.84 9.47
CA PRO A 22 6.09 3.31 10.39
C PRO A 22 7.00 2.20 10.95
N PHE A 23 6.87 0.92 10.55
CA PHE A 23 7.63 -0.22 11.15
C PHE A 23 8.59 -0.97 10.20
N GLY A 24 8.75 -0.48 8.97
CA GLY A 24 9.60 -1.11 7.95
C GLY A 24 8.97 -2.36 7.32
N GLN A 25 9.80 -3.23 6.72
CA GLN A 25 9.30 -4.46 6.10
C GLN A 25 8.60 -5.34 7.14
N LEU A 26 7.33 -5.63 6.89
CA LEU A 26 6.54 -6.52 7.75
C LEU A 26 6.84 -7.99 7.45
N SER A 27 6.71 -8.84 8.48
CA SER A 27 6.80 -10.29 8.40
C SER A 27 5.79 -10.96 9.33
N VAL A 28 5.52 -12.24 9.13
CA VAL A 28 4.63 -13.04 10.01
C VAL A 28 5.48 -14.08 10.75
N LYS A 29 5.28 -14.19 12.06
CA LYS A 29 5.87 -15.25 12.90
C LYS A 29 4.79 -15.79 13.83
N GLY A 30 4.43 -17.06 13.65
CA GLY A 30 3.27 -17.65 14.33
C GLY A 30 2.01 -16.86 14.02
N SER A 31 1.31 -16.40 15.06
CA SER A 31 0.04 -15.66 14.96
C SER A 31 0.20 -14.13 14.95
N LYS A 32 1.42 -13.60 14.79
CA LYS A 32 1.68 -12.16 14.92
C LYS A 32 2.40 -11.59 13.69
N VAL A 33 2.13 -10.31 13.44
CA VAL A 33 2.86 -9.47 12.48
C VAL A 33 4.02 -8.80 13.20
N TYR A 34 5.18 -8.76 12.56
CA TYR A 34 6.42 -8.19 13.06
C TYR A 34 6.94 -7.11 12.13
N GLY A 35 7.50 -6.04 12.70
CA GLY A 35 8.26 -5.05 11.95
C GLY A 35 9.69 -5.51 11.65
N SER A 36 10.41 -4.69 10.88
CA SER A 36 11.80 -4.94 10.47
C SER A 36 12.78 -5.07 11.65
N ASN A 37 12.43 -4.52 12.81
CA ASN A 37 13.20 -4.60 14.06
C ASN A 37 12.90 -5.88 14.88
N ASN A 38 12.20 -6.86 14.31
CA ASN A 38 11.77 -8.09 14.99
C ASN A 38 10.88 -7.86 16.22
N GLN A 39 10.18 -6.72 16.31
CA GLN A 39 9.15 -6.50 17.32
C GLN A 39 7.74 -6.74 16.76
N PRO A 40 6.81 -7.29 17.55
CA PRO A 40 5.42 -7.43 17.12
C PRO A 40 4.78 -6.04 16.94
N VAL A 41 3.93 -5.89 15.94
CA VAL A 41 3.28 -4.61 15.60
C VAL A 41 1.79 -4.79 15.40
N VAL A 42 1.04 -3.70 15.56
CA VAL A 42 -0.40 -3.64 15.27
C VAL A 42 -0.63 -2.61 14.17
N LEU A 43 -1.39 -3.02 13.15
CA LEU A 43 -1.88 -2.11 12.13
C LEU A 43 -3.32 -1.72 12.46
N ALA A 44 -3.59 -0.42 12.52
CA ALA A 44 -4.89 0.15 12.82
C ALA A 44 -5.19 1.28 11.83
N GLY A 45 -6.40 1.27 11.28
CA GLY A 45 -6.82 2.23 10.28
C GLY A 45 -8.17 1.88 9.68
N MET A 46 -8.43 2.40 8.47
CA MET A 46 -9.74 2.35 7.84
C MET A 46 -9.72 1.65 6.50
N SER A 47 -10.83 1.00 6.17
CA SER A 47 -11.16 0.65 4.79
C SER A 47 -11.89 1.81 4.14
N LEU A 48 -11.49 2.14 2.92
CA LEU A 48 -12.37 2.88 2.03
C LEU A 48 -13.54 1.97 1.63
N PHE A 49 -14.65 2.60 1.26
CA PHE A 49 -15.78 1.92 0.66
C PHE A 49 -15.42 1.47 -0.77
N TRP A 50 -16.31 0.71 -1.38
CA TRP A 50 -16.18 0.18 -2.73
C TRP A 50 -15.83 1.28 -3.76
N SER A 51 -14.82 1.01 -4.58
CA SER A 51 -14.25 2.01 -5.50
C SER A 51 -15.18 2.43 -6.64
N GLN A 52 -16.11 1.57 -7.06
CA GLN A 52 -16.97 1.80 -8.22
C GLN A 52 -18.25 2.57 -7.88
N TRP A 53 -18.69 2.54 -6.61
CA TRP A 53 -19.89 3.26 -6.18
C TRP A 53 -19.57 4.72 -5.85
N SER A 54 -20.49 5.62 -6.17
CA SER A 54 -20.31 7.07 -6.02
C SER A 54 -19.96 7.48 -4.58
N GLU A 55 -20.57 6.81 -3.62
CA GLU A 55 -20.42 7.00 -2.19
C GLU A 55 -19.00 6.70 -1.70
N GLY A 56 -18.29 5.79 -2.38
CA GLY A 56 -16.91 5.42 -2.05
C GLY A 56 -15.89 6.13 -2.92
N SER A 57 -16.14 6.23 -4.23
CA SER A 57 -15.19 6.70 -5.23
C SER A 57 -14.64 8.10 -4.93
N VAL A 58 -15.44 8.99 -4.34
CA VAL A 58 -15.04 10.35 -3.96
C VAL A 58 -13.95 10.39 -2.89
N PHE A 59 -13.73 9.29 -2.16
CA PHE A 59 -12.72 9.17 -1.10
C PHE A 59 -11.40 8.53 -1.57
N TYR A 60 -11.28 8.13 -2.84
CA TYR A 60 -10.02 7.60 -3.40
C TYR A 60 -9.06 8.75 -3.78
N THR A 61 -8.69 9.55 -2.78
CA THR A 61 -7.86 10.75 -2.96
C THR A 61 -6.68 10.79 -1.99
N ALA A 62 -5.62 11.51 -2.35
CA ALA A 62 -4.48 11.70 -1.47
C ALA A 62 -4.84 12.43 -0.16
N ASN A 63 -5.78 13.39 -0.23
CA ASN A 63 -6.24 14.15 0.94
C ASN A 63 -6.97 13.26 1.95
N THR A 64 -7.75 12.29 1.47
CA THR A 64 -8.38 11.29 2.34
C THR A 64 -7.33 10.48 3.09
N VAL A 65 -6.32 9.98 2.38
CA VAL A 65 -5.24 9.18 3.00
C VAL A 65 -4.43 10.01 4.00
N GLN A 66 -4.12 11.27 3.67
CA GLN A 66 -3.48 12.19 4.59
C GLN A 66 -4.33 12.43 5.84
N SER A 67 -5.64 12.62 5.70
CA SER A 67 -6.55 12.82 6.83
C SER A 67 -6.60 11.59 7.74
N LEU A 68 -6.64 10.38 7.16
CA LEU A 68 -6.57 9.13 7.93
C LEU A 68 -5.26 9.05 8.72
N LYS A 69 -4.12 9.39 8.11
CA LYS A 69 -2.82 9.42 8.80
C LYS A 69 -2.79 10.49 9.91
N CYS A 70 -2.99 11.74 9.56
CA CYS A 70 -2.70 12.87 10.43
C CYS A 70 -3.79 13.11 11.48
N ASN A 71 -5.06 12.90 11.13
CA ASN A 71 -6.18 13.26 12.01
C ASN A 71 -6.70 12.03 12.77
N TRP A 72 -6.65 10.84 12.16
CA TRP A 72 -7.18 9.60 12.76
C TRP A 72 -6.06 8.70 13.31
N ASN A 73 -4.80 9.12 13.16
CA ASN A 73 -3.62 8.37 13.58
C ASN A 73 -3.55 6.95 12.97
N ALA A 74 -4.08 6.77 11.76
CA ALA A 74 -4.01 5.50 11.06
C ALA A 74 -2.56 5.19 10.64
N ASN A 75 -2.19 3.92 10.69
CA ASN A 75 -0.94 3.42 10.13
C ASN A 75 -1.13 2.46 8.95
N VAL A 76 -2.39 2.21 8.56
CA VAL A 76 -2.77 1.45 7.38
C VAL A 76 -4.07 2.01 6.76
N VAL A 77 -4.19 1.94 5.44
CA VAL A 77 -5.45 2.17 4.72
C VAL A 77 -5.76 0.97 3.82
N ARG A 78 -7.02 0.56 3.71
CA ARG A 78 -7.46 -0.48 2.76
C ARG A 78 -8.19 0.15 1.58
N ALA A 79 -7.70 -0.12 0.36
CA ALA A 79 -8.31 0.30 -0.89
C ALA A 79 -9.13 -0.86 -1.48
N ALA A 80 -10.45 -0.82 -1.27
CA ALA A 80 -11.39 -1.86 -1.67
C ALA A 80 -11.83 -1.70 -3.14
N MET A 81 -11.05 -2.29 -4.04
CA MET A 81 -11.32 -2.22 -5.48
C MET A 81 -12.51 -3.09 -5.83
N GLY A 82 -13.64 -2.49 -6.18
CA GLY A 82 -14.80 -3.23 -6.64
C GLY A 82 -14.49 -3.97 -7.93
N VAL A 83 -14.97 -5.20 -8.06
CA VAL A 83 -14.63 -6.09 -9.18
C VAL A 83 -15.81 -6.24 -10.15
N GLU A 84 -16.96 -6.65 -9.62
CA GLU A 84 -18.21 -6.79 -10.37
C GLU A 84 -19.04 -5.50 -10.36
N ASN A 85 -20.20 -5.53 -11.02
CA ASN A 85 -21.22 -4.48 -10.97
C ASN A 85 -20.69 -3.08 -11.31
N GLY A 86 -19.97 -2.98 -12.44
CA GLY A 86 -19.32 -1.73 -12.88
C GLY A 86 -17.93 -1.52 -12.29
N GLY A 87 -17.40 -2.48 -11.53
CA GLY A 87 -16.04 -2.50 -11.02
C GLY A 87 -14.97 -2.86 -12.06
N TYR A 88 -13.85 -3.41 -11.60
CA TYR A 88 -12.65 -3.69 -12.37
C TYR A 88 -12.89 -4.52 -13.64
N LEU A 89 -13.79 -5.52 -13.62
CA LEU A 89 -14.07 -6.34 -14.80
C LEU A 89 -14.69 -5.53 -15.95
N THR A 90 -15.41 -4.46 -15.62
CA THR A 90 -16.02 -3.56 -16.61
C THR A 90 -15.12 -2.37 -16.92
N ASN A 91 -14.47 -1.80 -15.90
CA ASN A 91 -13.72 -0.55 -15.97
C ASN A 91 -12.30 -0.69 -15.39
N PRO A 92 -11.45 -1.58 -15.93
CA PRO A 92 -10.21 -1.99 -15.27
C PRO A 92 -9.23 -0.84 -15.06
N SER A 93 -9.07 0.02 -16.08
CA SER A 93 -8.17 1.18 -15.99
C SER A 93 -8.65 2.21 -14.95
N ALA A 94 -9.96 2.45 -14.87
CA ALA A 94 -10.51 3.45 -13.96
C ALA A 94 -10.41 3.00 -12.50
N GLU A 95 -10.79 1.75 -12.20
CA GLU A 95 -10.73 1.22 -10.84
C GLU A 95 -9.28 1.04 -10.37
N LYS A 96 -8.39 0.58 -11.25
CA LYS A 96 -6.95 0.50 -10.94
C LYS A 96 -6.35 1.88 -10.65
N ALA A 97 -6.69 2.91 -11.42
CA ALA A 97 -6.20 4.27 -11.21
C ALA A 97 -6.59 4.84 -9.82
N LYS A 98 -7.80 4.54 -9.35
CA LYS A 98 -8.25 4.91 -8.00
C LYS A 98 -7.38 4.23 -6.92
N VAL A 99 -7.16 2.93 -7.05
CA VAL A 99 -6.32 2.17 -6.11
C VAL A 99 -4.87 2.67 -6.13
N GLU A 100 -4.31 2.90 -7.32
CA GLU A 100 -2.96 3.47 -7.47
C GLU A 100 -2.83 4.85 -6.81
N THR A 101 -3.88 5.67 -6.86
CA THR A 101 -3.91 6.96 -6.16
C THR A 101 -3.76 6.77 -4.65
N VAL A 102 -4.47 5.80 -4.07
CA VAL A 102 -4.37 5.46 -2.64
C VAL A 102 -3.00 4.87 -2.29
N ILE A 103 -2.45 3.99 -3.14
CA ILE A 103 -1.11 3.42 -2.95
C ILE A 103 -0.04 4.53 -2.91
N LYS A 104 -0.03 5.42 -3.92
CA LYS A 104 0.94 6.52 -4.00
C LYS A 104 0.81 7.45 -2.80
N ALA A 105 -0.41 7.75 -2.37
CA ALA A 105 -0.64 8.56 -1.18
C ALA A 105 -0.20 7.86 0.11
N ALA A 106 -0.45 6.57 0.28
CA ALA A 106 -0.01 5.81 1.46
C ALA A 106 1.52 5.79 1.58
N ILE A 107 2.22 5.57 0.45
CA ILE A 107 3.68 5.66 0.36
C ILE A 107 4.14 7.07 0.78
N ALA A 108 3.55 8.12 0.21
CA ALA A 108 3.92 9.50 0.52
C ALA A 108 3.65 9.89 1.99
N GLN A 109 2.61 9.34 2.61
CA GLN A 109 2.25 9.59 4.01
C GLN A 109 2.96 8.68 5.00
N GLY A 110 3.78 7.73 4.53
CA GLY A 110 4.45 6.79 5.41
C GLY A 110 3.46 5.94 6.21
N ILE A 111 2.47 5.35 5.55
CA ILE A 111 1.60 4.32 6.12
C ILE A 111 1.51 3.10 5.20
N TYR A 112 1.05 1.97 5.74
CA TYR A 112 0.78 0.79 4.93
C TYR A 112 -0.49 0.94 4.09
N VAL A 113 -0.59 0.14 3.03
CA VAL A 113 -1.80 0.02 2.22
C VAL A 113 -2.13 -1.46 2.02
N ILE A 114 -3.41 -1.81 2.18
CA ILE A 114 -3.97 -3.09 1.76
C ILE A 114 -4.63 -2.87 0.41
N VAL A 115 -4.13 -3.56 -0.62
CA VAL A 115 -4.74 -3.61 -1.95
C VAL A 115 -5.70 -4.78 -1.97
N ASP A 116 -6.98 -4.50 -2.14
CA ASP A 116 -8.04 -5.47 -1.90
C ASP A 116 -8.86 -5.68 -3.17
N TRP A 117 -8.79 -6.91 -3.69
CA TRP A 117 -9.67 -7.42 -4.74
C TRP A 117 -11.05 -7.68 -4.11
N HIS A 118 -11.91 -6.67 -4.18
CA HIS A 118 -13.15 -6.64 -3.41
C HIS A 118 -14.29 -7.26 -4.19
N ASP A 119 -14.40 -8.59 -4.07
CA ASP A 119 -15.31 -9.40 -4.87
C ASP A 119 -16.02 -10.47 -4.02
N HIS A 120 -17.31 -10.65 -4.28
CA HIS A 120 -18.10 -11.72 -3.68
C HIS A 120 -17.96 -13.05 -4.43
N ASN A 121 -17.45 -13.02 -5.66
CA ASN A 121 -17.25 -14.18 -6.52
C ASN A 121 -15.79 -14.35 -6.94
N ALA A 122 -14.84 -13.96 -6.07
CA ALA A 122 -13.40 -13.95 -6.37
C ALA A 122 -12.85 -15.27 -6.92
N GLN A 123 -13.43 -16.41 -6.49
CA GLN A 123 -13.06 -17.74 -6.98
C GLN A 123 -13.27 -17.92 -8.50
N ASN A 124 -14.15 -17.12 -9.10
CA ASN A 124 -14.41 -17.13 -10.54
C ASN A 124 -13.50 -16.16 -11.30
N HIS A 125 -12.75 -15.30 -10.60
CA HIS A 125 -11.97 -14.20 -11.18
C HIS A 125 -10.49 -14.22 -10.79
N VAL A 126 -9.93 -15.41 -10.57
CA VAL A 126 -8.54 -15.61 -10.15
C VAL A 126 -7.55 -15.03 -11.16
N ASP A 127 -7.79 -15.26 -12.45
CA ASP A 127 -6.87 -14.82 -13.51
C ASP A 127 -6.81 -13.29 -13.61
N GLN A 128 -7.94 -12.62 -13.39
CA GLN A 128 -8.03 -11.15 -13.41
C GLN A 128 -7.44 -10.51 -12.15
N ALA A 129 -7.41 -11.23 -11.03
CA ALA A 129 -6.82 -10.75 -9.78
C ALA A 129 -5.28 -10.72 -9.82
N VAL A 130 -4.65 -11.48 -10.72
CA VAL A 130 -3.18 -11.59 -10.84
C VAL A 130 -2.60 -10.88 -12.07
N SER A 131 -3.44 -10.29 -12.93
CA SER A 131 -3.06 -9.55 -14.13
C SER A 131 -2.65 -8.10 -13.85
#